data_AF-A0A958JEZ5-F1
#
_entry.id   AF-A0A958JEZ5-F1
#
_cell.length_a   1.000
_cell.length_b   1.000
_cell.length_c   1.000
_cell.angle_alpha   90.00
_cell.angle_beta   90.00
_cell.angle_gamma   90.00
#
_symmetry.space_group_name_H-M   'P 1'
#
loop_
_entity.id
_entity.type
_entity.pdbx_description
1 polymer ?
#
loop_
_entity_poly.entity_id
_entity_poly.type
_entity_poly.pdbx_seq_one_letter_code
_entity_poly.pdbx_strand_id
1 'polypeptide(L)'
;MKAKPESSEQSPDNITAQDLVIFDHEGQIQVALVVEVLPKKCRLLSMRAREVDIPTARLAHLPGRLPPALTTSQDRAQHLLALRDRALEEANAVSIEEIWSVVSLEEREYTIAELTDLYFNNVADSEYSARYLTTFIALSLDRVFFKRHRFNFTPRPSEVVEELKRAQEARRERDAILDQAVDECVQAIGKKDFQFSNSTADILKFIEKIAANSAHLEGGDLKEANKLIDSFQERTNRSITGSREDRAYRFLSLIGRFHKYTNLAYIRNSLPDHYRCEAIEEAQSLALQLDEIAQGREDLTALETFTIDDADTKDMDDGLSFEHTAKGFRIGIHITDIASLIPIDSALEHEARYR
;
A
#
# COMPACT_ATOMS: atom_id res chain seq x y z
N MET A 1 -53.27 19.43 11.59
CA MET A 1 -52.82 18.79 12.84
C MET A 1 -52.49 17.34 12.52
N LYS A 2 -51.22 17.02 12.28
CA LYS A 2 -50.75 15.64 12.09
C LYS A 2 -49.96 15.28 13.35
N ALA A 3 -50.44 14.25 14.05
CA ALA A 3 -49.84 13.74 15.27
C ALA A 3 -48.44 13.19 14.97
N LYS A 4 -47.44 13.62 15.74
CA LYS A 4 -46.14 12.97 15.84
C LYS A 4 -46.36 11.58 16.42
N PRO A 5 -45.74 10.51 15.88
CA PRO A 5 -45.62 9.28 16.62
C PRO A 5 -44.66 9.53 17.80
N GLU A 6 -45.11 9.17 19.00
CA GLU A 6 -44.32 9.17 20.22
C GLU A 6 -43.14 8.20 20.04
N SER A 7 -41.96 8.77 19.78
CA SER A 7 -40.70 8.08 20.02
C SER A 7 -40.60 7.88 21.54
N SER A 8 -40.73 6.64 21.99
CA SER A 8 -40.44 6.26 23.37
C SER A 8 -38.96 6.53 23.66
N GLU A 9 -38.71 7.73 24.18
CA GLU A 9 -37.47 8.12 24.82
C GLU A 9 -37.05 7.08 25.86
N GLN A 10 -35.88 6.46 25.68
CA GLN A 10 -35.00 6.21 26.81
C GLN A 10 -33.91 7.27 26.77
N SER A 11 -34.29 8.46 27.23
CA SER A 11 -33.38 9.58 27.50
C SER A 11 -32.25 9.12 28.43
N PRO A 12 -31.05 9.72 28.36
CA PRO A 12 -29.93 9.48 29.29
C PRO A 12 -30.26 9.78 30.78
N ASP A 13 -31.50 10.18 31.08
CA ASP A 13 -31.99 10.58 32.40
C ASP A 13 -32.55 9.43 33.26
N ASN A 14 -32.55 8.18 32.76
CA ASN A 14 -33.14 7.02 33.47
C ASN A 14 -32.14 5.94 33.90
N ILE A 15 -30.84 6.26 34.02
CA ILE A 15 -29.85 5.31 34.56
C ILE A 15 -30.02 5.22 36.08
N THR A 16 -30.22 4.00 36.60
CA THR A 16 -30.36 3.72 38.03
C THR A 16 -29.21 2.87 38.58
N ALA A 17 -29.11 2.79 39.91
CA ALA A 17 -28.15 1.89 40.54
C ALA A 17 -28.46 0.43 40.20
N GLN A 18 -27.42 -0.38 40.03
CA GLN A 18 -27.47 -1.78 39.56
C GLN A 18 -27.74 -1.97 38.06
N ASP A 19 -27.87 -0.90 37.28
CA ASP A 19 -27.98 -1.03 35.83
C ASP A 19 -26.60 -1.29 35.20
N LEU A 20 -26.62 -2.02 34.09
CA LEU A 20 -25.43 -2.22 33.25
C LEU A 20 -25.32 -1.08 32.25
N VAL A 21 -24.10 -0.63 31.98
CA VAL A 21 -23.83 0.44 31.03
C VAL A 21 -22.63 0.12 30.14
N ILE A 22 -22.67 0.67 28.93
CA ILE A 22 -21.57 0.67 27.97
C ILE A 22 -21.02 2.09 27.78
N PHE A 23 -19.72 2.19 27.57
CA PHE A 23 -19.06 3.46 27.23
C PHE A 23 -17.74 3.23 26.48
N ASP A 24 -17.33 4.22 25.71
CA ASP A 24 -16.01 4.22 25.06
C ASP A 24 -14.94 4.80 25.99
N HIS A 25 -13.82 4.08 26.09
CA HIS A 25 -12.59 4.53 26.74
C HIS A 25 -11.39 4.17 25.87
N GLU A 26 -10.60 5.17 25.45
CA GLU A 26 -9.42 4.99 24.60
C GLU A 26 -9.68 4.20 23.30
N GLY A 27 -10.87 4.39 22.71
CA GLY A 27 -11.28 3.69 21.49
C GLY A 27 -11.72 2.23 21.70
N GLN A 28 -11.80 1.77 22.96
CA GLN A 28 -12.30 0.45 23.31
C GLN A 28 -13.64 0.55 24.02
N ILE A 29 -14.56 -0.36 23.66
CA ILE A 29 -15.86 -0.51 24.32
C ILE A 29 -15.64 -1.18 25.67
N GLN A 30 -16.14 -0.51 26.72
CA GLN A 30 -16.11 -0.98 28.11
C GLN A 30 -17.53 -1.28 28.59
N VAL A 31 -17.65 -2.27 29.47
CA VAL A 31 -18.90 -2.60 30.16
C VAL A 31 -18.69 -2.36 31.65
N ALA A 32 -19.68 -1.77 32.31
CA ALA A 32 -19.62 -1.51 33.75
C ALA A 32 -20.99 -1.62 34.41
N LEU A 33 -20.97 -1.77 35.74
CA LEU A 33 -22.17 -1.73 36.59
C LEU A 33 -22.26 -0.37 37.28
N VAL A 34 -23.45 0.23 37.30
CA VAL A 34 -23.70 1.47 38.05
C VAL A 34 -23.80 1.15 39.54
N VAL A 35 -22.85 1.68 40.32
CA VAL A 35 -22.85 1.55 41.78
C VAL A 35 -23.67 2.66 42.42
N GLU A 36 -23.48 3.89 41.95
CA GLU A 36 -24.12 5.10 42.49
C GLU A 36 -24.37 6.12 41.37
N VAL A 37 -25.55 6.76 41.40
CA VAL A 37 -25.91 7.83 40.46
C VAL A 37 -25.70 9.18 41.14
N LEU A 38 -24.84 10.02 40.55
CA LEU A 38 -24.54 11.38 41.03
C LEU A 38 -25.10 12.40 40.02
N PRO A 39 -25.25 13.70 40.36
CA PRO A 39 -26.02 14.66 39.56
C PRO A 39 -25.60 14.85 38.09
N LYS A 40 -24.34 14.54 37.72
CA LYS A 40 -23.81 14.67 36.35
C LYS A 40 -22.90 13.51 35.93
N LYS A 41 -22.73 12.52 36.80
CA LYS A 41 -21.80 11.41 36.64
C LYS A 41 -22.35 10.18 37.34
N CYS A 42 -21.98 9.00 36.88
CA CYS A 42 -22.25 7.75 37.58
C CYS A 42 -20.93 7.20 38.10
N ARG A 43 -20.94 6.67 39.33
CA ARG A 43 -19.86 5.85 39.85
C ARG A 43 -20.08 4.42 39.36
N LEU A 44 -19.11 3.90 38.63
CA LEU A 44 -19.20 2.64 37.93
C LEU A 44 -18.19 1.63 38.47
N LEU A 45 -18.59 0.38 38.65
CA LEU A 45 -17.69 -0.74 38.85
C LEU A 45 -17.20 -1.23 37.48
N SER A 46 -15.91 -1.02 37.22
CA SER A 46 -15.25 -1.45 35.98
C SER A 46 -14.93 -2.95 35.95
N MET A 47 -14.63 -3.47 34.75
CA MET A 47 -14.14 -4.85 34.53
C MET A 47 -12.83 -5.18 35.28
N ARG A 48 -12.13 -4.18 35.83
CA ARG A 48 -10.91 -4.35 36.65
C ARG A 48 -11.18 -4.33 38.16
N ALA A 49 -12.44 -4.49 38.57
CA ALA A 49 -12.89 -4.40 39.97
C ALA A 49 -12.56 -3.06 40.65
N ARG A 50 -12.46 -1.98 39.88
CA ARG A 50 -12.23 -0.61 40.37
C ARG A 50 -13.45 0.27 40.13
N GLU A 51 -13.73 1.15 41.07
CA GLU A 51 -14.75 2.17 40.92
C GLU A 51 -14.20 3.39 40.18
N VAL A 52 -14.94 3.86 39.17
CA VAL A 52 -14.58 5.01 38.34
C VAL A 52 -15.78 5.92 38.13
N ASP A 53 -15.54 7.22 38.20
CA ASP A 53 -16.57 8.24 37.98
C ASP A 53 -16.60 8.63 36.50
N ILE A 54 -17.70 8.36 35.78
CA ILE A 54 -17.86 8.69 34.36
C ILE A 54 -19.07 9.63 34.16
N PRO A 55 -18.95 10.71 33.36
CA PRO A 55 -20.08 11.57 33.04
C PRO A 55 -21.25 10.80 32.42
N THR A 56 -22.47 11.02 32.91
CA THR A 56 -23.68 10.29 32.47
C THR A 56 -23.90 10.38 30.96
N ALA A 57 -23.58 11.53 30.36
CA ALA A 57 -23.69 11.77 28.91
C ALA A 57 -22.78 10.87 28.03
N ARG A 58 -21.81 10.17 28.62
CA ARG A 58 -20.92 9.21 27.92
C ARG A 58 -21.39 7.76 28.05
N LEU A 59 -22.48 7.50 28.76
CA LEU A 59 -22.99 6.17 29.05
C LEU A 59 -24.19 5.87 28.15
N ALA A 60 -24.30 4.62 27.72
CA ALA A 60 -25.57 4.06 27.26
C ALA A 60 -25.95 2.86 28.11
N HIS A 61 -27.25 2.66 28.27
CA HIS A 61 -27.81 1.55 29.02
C HIS A 61 -27.56 0.24 28.26
N LEU A 62 -27.07 -0.78 28.96
CA LEU A 62 -26.98 -2.14 28.47
C LEU A 62 -28.15 -2.92 29.07
N PRO A 63 -29.11 -3.40 28.26
CA PRO A 63 -30.24 -4.17 28.78
C PRO A 63 -29.77 -5.43 29.49
N GLY A 64 -30.38 -5.72 30.66
CA GLY A 64 -30.04 -6.86 31.50
C GLY A 64 -29.61 -6.45 32.92
N ARG A 65 -29.40 -7.44 33.78
CA ARG A 65 -28.90 -7.26 35.15
C ARG A 65 -27.87 -8.34 35.48
N LEU A 66 -26.95 -8.03 36.39
CA LEU A 66 -26.04 -9.04 36.91
C LEU A 66 -26.80 -10.11 37.70
N PRO A 67 -26.37 -11.38 37.63
CA PRO A 67 -26.92 -12.42 38.48
C PRO A 67 -26.83 -12.06 39.97
N PRO A 68 -27.91 -12.22 40.76
CA PRO A 68 -27.93 -11.84 42.18
C PRO A 68 -26.96 -12.66 43.04
N ALA A 69 -26.49 -13.81 42.54
CA ALA A 69 -25.47 -14.63 43.19
C ALA A 69 -24.08 -13.96 43.24
N LEU A 70 -23.81 -12.95 42.40
CA LEU A 70 -22.54 -12.23 42.37
C LEU A 70 -22.51 -11.17 43.47
N THR A 71 -21.88 -11.51 44.59
CA THR A 71 -21.87 -10.66 45.79
C THR A 71 -20.63 -9.78 45.90
N THR A 72 -19.47 -10.24 45.41
CA THR A 72 -18.22 -9.49 45.50
C THR A 72 -17.98 -8.61 44.27
N SER A 73 -17.27 -7.49 44.46
CA SER A 73 -16.85 -6.62 43.35
C SER A 73 -15.96 -7.35 42.34
N GLN A 74 -15.19 -8.35 42.78
CA GLN A 74 -14.33 -9.16 41.94
C GLN A 74 -15.14 -10.08 41.02
N ASP A 75 -16.13 -10.80 41.56
CA ASP A 75 -16.96 -11.72 40.78
C ASP A 75 -17.81 -10.97 39.76
N ARG A 76 -18.33 -9.80 40.13
CA ARG A 76 -19.06 -8.90 39.24
C ARG A 76 -18.17 -8.41 38.10
N ALA A 77 -16.96 -7.95 38.40
CA ALA A 77 -16.00 -7.48 37.40
C ALA A 77 -15.60 -8.61 36.42
N GLN A 78 -15.37 -9.82 36.92
CA GLN A 78 -15.07 -10.99 36.10
C GLN A 78 -16.23 -11.35 35.17
N HIS A 79 -17.47 -11.27 35.64
CA HIS A 79 -18.65 -11.49 34.80
C HIS A 79 -18.77 -10.44 33.68
N LEU A 80 -18.53 -9.16 33.99
CA LEU A 80 -18.54 -8.09 32.99
C LEU A 80 -17.46 -8.30 31.92
N LEU A 81 -16.26 -8.73 32.33
CA LEU A 81 -15.18 -9.05 31.41
C LEU A 81 -15.55 -10.23 30.51
N ALA A 82 -16.06 -11.32 31.09
CA ALA A 82 -16.49 -12.50 30.33
C ALA A 82 -17.61 -12.17 29.34
N LEU A 83 -18.56 -11.32 29.72
CA LEU A 83 -19.62 -10.83 28.84
C LEU A 83 -19.03 -10.07 27.63
N ARG A 84 -18.06 -9.18 27.89
CA ARG A 84 -17.41 -8.36 26.87
C ARG A 84 -16.54 -9.18 25.93
N ASP A 85 -15.77 -10.13 26.45
CA ASP A 85 -14.88 -10.95 25.63
C ASP A 85 -15.70 -11.94 24.77
N ARG A 86 -16.76 -12.55 25.31
CA ARG A 86 -17.71 -13.36 24.52
C ARG A 86 -18.31 -12.54 23.37
N ALA A 87 -18.76 -11.32 23.65
CA ALA A 87 -19.36 -10.46 22.62
C ALA A 87 -18.34 -10.08 21.53
N LEU A 88 -17.07 -9.87 21.90
CA LEU A 88 -15.99 -9.57 20.95
C LEU A 88 -15.68 -10.76 20.04
N GLU A 89 -15.65 -11.98 20.58
CA GLU A 89 -15.44 -13.21 19.80
C GLU A 89 -16.59 -13.45 18.81
N GLU A 90 -17.83 -13.28 19.27
CA GLU A 90 -19.03 -13.46 18.44
C GLU A 90 -19.20 -12.34 17.39
N ALA A 91 -18.65 -11.13 17.63
CA ALA A 91 -18.86 -9.98 16.75
C ALA A 91 -18.37 -10.20 15.32
N ASN A 92 -17.30 -10.98 15.13
CA ASN A 92 -16.78 -11.30 13.79
C ASN A 92 -17.71 -12.21 12.97
N ALA A 93 -18.64 -12.92 13.63
CA ALA A 93 -19.60 -13.80 12.96
C ALA A 93 -20.89 -13.08 12.56
N VAL A 94 -21.10 -11.84 13.01
CA VAL A 94 -22.29 -11.06 12.69
C VAL A 94 -22.21 -10.54 11.25
N SER A 95 -23.21 -10.88 10.44
CA SER A 95 -23.36 -10.36 9.08
C SER A 95 -23.93 -8.94 9.11
N ILE A 96 -23.04 -7.93 9.09
CA ILE A 96 -23.45 -6.51 9.05
C ILE A 96 -24.26 -6.19 7.79
N GLU A 97 -23.95 -6.87 6.68
CA GLU A 97 -24.66 -6.71 5.41
C GLU A 97 -26.12 -7.16 5.51
N GLU A 98 -26.41 -8.25 6.22
CA GLU A 98 -27.78 -8.70 6.48
C GLU A 98 -28.54 -7.67 7.30
N ILE A 99 -27.96 -7.18 8.39
CA ILE A 99 -28.58 -6.14 9.24
C ILE A 99 -28.89 -4.92 8.39
N TRP A 100 -27.92 -4.46 7.61
CA TRP A 100 -28.07 -3.32 6.72
C TRP A 100 -29.16 -3.54 5.67
N SER A 101 -29.24 -4.73 5.05
CA SER A 101 -30.22 -5.03 4.02
C SER A 101 -31.67 -4.85 4.50
N VAL A 102 -31.94 -5.15 5.78
CA VAL A 102 -33.26 -5.04 6.39
C VAL A 102 -33.65 -3.58 6.67
N VAL A 103 -32.69 -2.75 7.10
CA VAL A 103 -32.96 -1.38 7.59
C VAL A 103 -32.63 -0.29 6.57
N SER A 104 -31.94 -0.62 5.47
CA SER A 104 -31.46 0.34 4.46
C SER A 104 -32.57 1.11 3.72
N LEU A 105 -33.83 0.66 3.80
CA LEU A 105 -34.96 1.30 3.14
C LEU A 105 -35.44 2.57 3.88
N GLU A 106 -35.18 2.68 5.18
CA GLU A 106 -35.53 3.85 5.98
C GLU A 106 -34.27 4.63 6.36
N GLU A 107 -34.14 5.86 5.86
CA GLU A 107 -33.05 6.77 6.22
C GLU A 107 -33.26 7.39 7.61
N ARG A 108 -33.31 6.54 8.64
CA ARG A 108 -33.46 6.95 10.03
C ARG A 108 -32.36 6.38 10.91
N GLU A 109 -32.30 6.90 12.12
CA GLU A 109 -31.42 6.41 13.16
C GLU A 109 -32.06 5.19 13.84
N TYR A 110 -31.26 4.14 14.02
CA TYR A 110 -31.63 2.91 14.73
C TYR A 110 -30.82 2.79 16.01
N THR A 111 -31.50 2.37 17.07
CA THR A 111 -30.87 1.98 18.32
C THR A 111 -30.24 0.60 18.20
N ILE A 112 -29.28 0.29 19.07
CA ILE A 112 -28.69 -1.06 19.11
C ILE A 112 -29.76 -2.12 19.43
N ALA A 113 -30.72 -1.81 20.32
CA ALA A 113 -31.80 -2.74 20.68
C ALA A 113 -32.62 -3.15 19.45
N GLU A 114 -33.06 -2.18 18.63
CA GLU A 114 -33.77 -2.45 17.38
C GLU A 114 -32.95 -3.35 16.45
N LEU A 115 -31.67 -3.04 16.25
CA LEU A 115 -30.80 -3.82 15.35
C LEU A 115 -30.51 -5.23 15.89
N THR A 116 -30.37 -5.38 17.21
CA THR A 116 -30.20 -6.68 17.87
C THR A 116 -31.44 -7.54 17.72
N ASP A 117 -32.63 -6.97 17.94
CA ASP A 117 -33.91 -7.67 17.82
C ASP A 117 -34.18 -8.11 16.38
N LEU A 118 -33.88 -7.23 15.42
CA LEU A 118 -34.02 -7.51 13.98
C LEU A 118 -33.09 -8.64 13.53
N TYR A 119 -31.85 -8.68 14.02
CA TYR A 119 -30.86 -9.65 13.58
C TYR A 119 -31.02 -11.03 14.23
N PHE A 120 -31.10 -11.07 15.57
CA PHE A 120 -31.04 -12.34 16.30
C PHE A 120 -32.40 -13.01 16.47
N ASN A 121 -33.50 -12.24 16.37
CA ASN A 121 -34.89 -12.70 16.43
C ASN A 121 -35.25 -13.61 17.63
N ASN A 122 -36.10 -13.15 18.55
CA ASN A 122 -36.49 -13.89 19.76
C ASN A 122 -35.30 -14.29 20.65
N VAL A 123 -34.49 -13.32 21.05
CA VAL A 123 -33.38 -13.52 21.99
C VAL A 123 -33.92 -13.79 23.40
N ALA A 124 -33.45 -14.85 24.05
CA ALA A 124 -33.79 -15.10 25.45
C ALA A 124 -33.23 -13.99 26.36
N ASP A 125 -33.99 -13.57 27.38
CA ASP A 125 -33.60 -12.49 28.31
C ASP A 125 -32.20 -12.67 28.91
N SER A 126 -31.81 -13.93 29.21
CA SER A 126 -30.49 -14.27 29.77
C SER A 126 -29.33 -14.03 28.81
N GLU A 127 -29.58 -14.03 27.49
CA GLU A 127 -28.56 -13.80 26.46
C GLU A 127 -28.59 -12.37 25.89
N TYR A 128 -29.64 -11.61 26.17
CA TYR A 128 -29.90 -10.33 25.52
C TYR A 128 -28.73 -9.34 25.68
N SER A 129 -28.19 -9.20 26.89
CA SER A 129 -27.04 -8.32 27.17
C SER A 129 -25.83 -8.67 26.29
N ALA A 130 -25.59 -9.97 26.06
CA ALA A 130 -24.48 -10.45 25.24
C ALA A 130 -24.74 -10.11 23.77
N ARG A 131 -25.92 -10.44 23.24
CA ARG A 131 -26.29 -10.16 21.84
C ARG A 131 -26.30 -8.67 21.52
N TYR A 132 -26.81 -7.84 22.43
CA TYR A 132 -26.76 -6.38 22.33
C TYR A 132 -25.32 -5.89 22.18
N LEU A 133 -24.43 -6.37 23.04
CA LEU A 133 -23.02 -5.99 23.01
C LEU A 133 -22.32 -6.50 21.74
N THR A 134 -22.63 -7.73 21.31
CA THR A 134 -22.12 -8.32 20.06
C THR A 134 -22.52 -7.45 18.85
N THR A 135 -23.80 -7.08 18.72
CA THR A 135 -24.29 -6.18 17.66
C THR A 135 -23.56 -4.84 17.71
N PHE A 136 -23.43 -4.24 18.90
CA PHE A 136 -22.77 -2.94 19.04
C PHE A 136 -21.29 -2.96 18.66
N ILE A 137 -20.56 -4.00 19.07
CA ILE A 137 -19.14 -4.18 18.72
C ILE A 137 -19.00 -4.38 17.22
N ALA A 138 -19.79 -5.29 16.63
CA ALA A 138 -19.72 -5.60 15.21
C ALA A 138 -19.97 -4.35 14.34
N LEU A 139 -21.02 -3.58 14.64
CA LEU A 139 -21.34 -2.33 13.95
C LEU A 139 -20.30 -1.21 14.18
N SER A 140 -19.63 -1.21 15.33
CA SER A 140 -18.61 -0.21 15.65
C SER A 140 -17.28 -0.45 14.94
N LEU A 141 -16.98 -1.71 14.62
CA LEU A 141 -15.79 -2.10 13.86
C LEU A 141 -15.98 -1.89 12.35
N ASP A 142 -17.22 -2.02 11.86
CA ASP A 142 -17.55 -1.75 10.48
C ASP A 142 -17.45 -0.25 10.13
N ARG A 143 -17.03 0.03 8.89
CA ARG A 143 -16.92 1.38 8.33
C ARG A 143 -17.72 1.55 7.02
N VAL A 144 -18.37 0.49 6.54
CA VAL A 144 -18.91 0.38 5.19
C VAL A 144 -20.41 0.60 5.16
N PHE A 145 -21.16 -0.07 6.04
CA PHE A 145 -22.62 -0.16 5.95
C PHE A 145 -23.33 0.90 6.79
N PHE A 146 -22.77 1.25 7.95
CA PHE A 146 -23.41 2.16 8.89
C PHE A 146 -22.57 3.42 9.16
N LYS A 147 -23.28 4.49 9.54
CA LYS A 147 -22.69 5.68 10.14
C LYS A 147 -23.04 5.69 11.63
N ARG A 148 -22.00 5.70 12.48
CA ARG A 148 -22.15 5.66 13.94
C ARG A 148 -22.40 7.06 14.51
N HIS A 149 -23.46 7.18 15.32
CA HIS A 149 -23.86 8.36 16.07
C HIS A 149 -23.88 8.02 17.58
N ARG A 150 -22.71 8.06 18.23
CA ARG A 150 -22.48 7.58 19.60
C ARG A 150 -22.88 6.11 19.80
N PHE A 151 -24.12 5.85 20.19
CA PHE A 151 -24.69 4.53 20.48
C PHE A 151 -25.78 4.12 19.51
N ASN A 152 -26.01 4.93 18.48
CA ASN A 152 -26.97 4.65 17.43
C ASN A 152 -26.28 4.55 16.07
N PHE A 153 -26.98 3.98 15.10
CA PHE A 153 -26.47 3.76 13.76
C PHE A 153 -27.49 4.17 12.72
N THR A 154 -27.01 4.84 11.68
CA THR A 154 -27.81 5.17 10.49
C THR A 154 -27.28 4.34 9.32
N PRO A 155 -28.13 3.57 8.62
CA PRO A 155 -27.69 2.84 7.43
C PRO A 155 -27.25 3.83 6.35
N ARG A 156 -26.18 3.49 5.64
CA ARG A 156 -25.71 4.27 4.49
C ARG A 156 -26.53 3.92 3.26
N PRO A 157 -26.75 4.87 2.33
CA PRO A 157 -27.38 4.56 1.04
C PRO A 157 -26.61 3.50 0.26
N SER A 158 -27.31 2.69 -0.53
CA SER A 158 -26.72 1.60 -1.32
C SER A 158 -25.59 2.06 -2.23
N GLU A 159 -25.73 3.20 -2.89
CA GLU A 159 -24.69 3.78 -3.75
C GLU A 159 -23.37 4.03 -2.98
N VAL A 160 -23.48 4.56 -1.75
CA VAL A 160 -22.33 4.83 -0.88
C VAL A 160 -21.70 3.53 -0.39
N VAL A 161 -22.51 2.52 -0.06
CA VAL A 161 -22.03 1.20 0.36
C VAL A 161 -21.24 0.53 -0.77
N GLU A 162 -21.76 0.55 -1.99
CA GLU A 162 -21.09 -0.02 -3.16
C GLU A 162 -19.77 0.69 -3.47
N GLU A 163 -19.73 2.02 -3.36
CA GLU A 163 -18.48 2.79 -3.50
C GLU A 163 -17.45 2.39 -2.42
N LEU A 164 -17.87 2.28 -1.16
CA LEU A 164 -17.00 1.89 -0.06
C LEU A 164 -16.52 0.43 -0.17
N LYS A 165 -17.37 -0.49 -0.62
CA LYS A 165 -16.99 -1.89 -0.91
C LYS A 165 -15.93 -1.94 -2.00
N ARG A 166 -16.15 -1.26 -3.13
CA ARG A 166 -15.16 -1.18 -4.22
C ARG A 166 -13.84 -0.58 -3.74
N ALA A 167 -13.88 0.48 -2.94
CA ALA A 167 -12.68 1.08 -2.37
C ALA A 167 -11.93 0.12 -1.41
N GLN A 168 -12.66 -0.66 -0.60
CA GLN A 168 -12.07 -1.66 0.30
C GLN A 168 -11.46 -2.83 -0.47
N GLU A 169 -12.13 -3.34 -1.50
CA GLU A 169 -11.63 -4.39 -2.37
C GLU A 169 -10.38 -3.94 -3.12
N ALA A 170 -10.43 -2.77 -3.77
CA ALA A 170 -9.27 -2.19 -4.44
C ALA A 170 -8.10 -1.91 -3.50
N ARG A 171 -8.35 -1.68 -2.20
CA ARG A 171 -7.28 -1.58 -1.19
C ARG A 171 -6.71 -2.95 -0.84
N ARG A 172 -7.55 -3.97 -0.66
CA ARG A 172 -7.11 -5.35 -0.38
C ARG A 172 -6.29 -5.91 -1.52
N GLU A 173 -6.72 -5.70 -2.77
CA GLU A 173 -5.96 -6.10 -3.95
C GLU A 173 -4.59 -5.43 -4.00
N ARG A 174 -4.52 -4.12 -3.75
CA ARG A 174 -3.24 -3.40 -3.66
C ARG A 174 -2.35 -3.94 -2.53
N ASP A 175 -2.90 -4.17 -1.35
CA ASP A 175 -2.16 -4.72 -0.22
C ASP A 175 -1.64 -6.13 -0.53
N ALA A 176 -2.42 -6.96 -1.23
CA ALA A 176 -2.01 -8.30 -1.67
C ALA A 176 -0.89 -8.25 -2.73
N ILE A 177 -0.97 -7.34 -3.70
CA ILE A 177 0.09 -7.11 -4.70
C ILE A 177 1.39 -6.71 -3.99
N LEU A 178 1.30 -5.82 -3.00
CA LEU A 178 2.46 -5.39 -2.24
C LEU A 178 3.07 -6.55 -1.43
N ASP A 179 2.25 -7.35 -0.75
CA ASP A 179 2.72 -8.50 0.02
C ASP A 179 3.41 -9.54 -0.88
N GLN A 180 2.86 -9.80 -2.07
CA GLN A 180 3.49 -10.64 -3.09
C GLN A 180 4.83 -10.05 -3.55
N ALA A 181 4.88 -8.74 -3.82
CA ALA A 181 6.10 -8.06 -4.24
C ALA A 181 7.20 -8.15 -3.18
N VAL A 182 6.83 -8.05 -1.89
CA VAL A 182 7.77 -8.26 -0.78
C VAL A 182 8.30 -9.70 -0.78
N ASP A 183 7.44 -10.72 -0.95
CA ASP A 183 7.88 -12.12 -1.01
C ASP A 183 8.83 -12.38 -2.17
N GLU A 184 8.52 -11.87 -3.36
CA GLU A 184 9.40 -11.94 -4.53
C GLU A 184 10.77 -11.29 -4.25
N CYS A 185 10.77 -10.09 -3.64
CA CYS A 185 12.01 -9.40 -3.27
C CYS A 185 12.84 -10.17 -2.24
N VAL A 186 12.20 -10.81 -1.25
CA VAL A 186 12.88 -11.68 -0.28
C VAL A 186 13.50 -12.88 -0.98
N GLN A 187 12.77 -13.51 -1.92
CA GLN A 187 13.26 -14.66 -2.68
C GLN A 187 14.38 -14.31 -3.67
N ALA A 188 14.46 -13.06 -4.12
CA ALA A 188 15.47 -12.57 -5.03
C ALA A 188 16.85 -12.37 -4.37
N ILE A 189 16.91 -12.30 -3.03
CA ILE A 189 18.18 -12.08 -2.31
C ILE A 189 19.19 -13.15 -2.69
N GLY A 190 20.33 -12.72 -3.24
CA GLY A 190 21.43 -13.61 -3.64
C GLY A 190 21.22 -14.34 -4.97
N LYS A 191 20.13 -14.08 -5.70
CA LYS A 191 19.89 -14.61 -7.06
C LYS A 191 20.13 -13.52 -8.09
N LYS A 192 21.02 -13.76 -9.06
CA LYS A 192 21.33 -12.78 -10.12
C LYS A 192 20.22 -12.63 -11.16
N ASP A 193 19.52 -13.72 -11.47
CA ASP A 193 18.55 -13.77 -12.58
C ASP A 193 17.13 -14.05 -12.10
N PHE A 194 16.72 -13.45 -10.98
CA PHE A 194 15.35 -13.60 -10.47
C PHE A 194 14.35 -12.87 -11.36
N GLN A 195 13.33 -13.58 -11.83
CA GLN A 195 12.25 -13.01 -12.62
C GLN A 195 11.12 -12.53 -11.70
N PHE A 196 10.87 -11.23 -11.72
CA PHE A 196 9.77 -10.60 -11.00
C PHE A 196 8.48 -10.65 -11.81
N SER A 197 7.34 -10.69 -11.13
CA SER A 197 6.05 -10.50 -11.80
C SER A 197 5.93 -9.08 -12.35
N ASN A 198 5.05 -8.88 -13.34
CA ASN A 198 4.85 -7.57 -13.98
C ASN A 198 4.49 -6.49 -12.95
N SER A 199 3.61 -6.81 -11.99
CA SER A 199 3.21 -5.90 -10.91
C SER A 199 4.39 -5.52 -10.02
N THR A 200 5.22 -6.48 -9.61
CA THR A 200 6.42 -6.19 -8.82
C THR A 200 7.42 -5.36 -9.62
N ALA A 201 7.63 -5.69 -10.91
CA ALA A 201 8.53 -4.96 -11.78
C ALA A 201 8.12 -3.48 -11.93
N ASP A 202 6.83 -3.18 -12.00
CA ASP A 202 6.34 -1.81 -12.06
C ASP A 202 6.63 -1.04 -10.76
N ILE A 203 6.41 -1.65 -9.59
CA ILE A 203 6.79 -1.04 -8.30
C ILE A 203 8.31 -0.79 -8.24
N LEU A 204 9.11 -1.75 -8.68
CA LEU A 204 10.57 -1.66 -8.69
C LEU A 204 11.06 -0.52 -9.60
N LYS A 205 10.45 -0.28 -10.77
CA LYS A 205 10.78 0.88 -11.62
C LYS A 205 10.62 2.21 -10.89
N PHE A 206 9.61 2.35 -10.03
CA PHE A 206 9.46 3.55 -9.21
C PHE A 206 10.57 3.68 -8.18
N ILE A 207 10.98 2.56 -7.55
CA ILE A 207 12.10 2.55 -6.60
C ILE A 207 13.43 2.87 -7.32
N GLU A 208 13.62 2.39 -8.55
CA GLU A 208 14.78 2.74 -9.39
C GLU A 208 14.84 4.24 -9.68
N LYS A 209 13.70 4.86 -10.02
CA LYS A 209 13.59 6.32 -10.20
C LYS A 209 13.87 7.10 -8.92
N ILE A 210 13.43 6.58 -7.76
CA ILE A 210 13.75 7.16 -6.44
C ILE A 210 15.26 7.11 -6.20
N ALA A 211 15.89 5.94 -6.38
CA ALA A 211 17.34 5.78 -6.20
C ALA A 211 18.14 6.69 -7.15
N ALA A 212 17.63 6.94 -8.35
CA ALA A 212 18.24 7.83 -9.32
C ALA A 212 17.99 9.33 -9.04
N ASN A 213 17.18 9.70 -8.05
CA ASN A 213 16.75 11.07 -7.75
C ASN A 213 16.08 11.76 -8.96
N SER A 214 15.10 11.09 -9.58
CA SER A 214 14.31 11.65 -10.67
C SER A 214 13.25 12.64 -10.14
N ALA A 215 13.06 13.78 -10.82
CA ALA A 215 12.22 14.89 -10.35
C ALA A 215 10.70 14.66 -10.51
N HIS A 216 10.27 13.58 -11.15
CA HIS A 216 8.87 13.32 -11.55
C HIS A 216 8.20 12.20 -10.77
N LEU A 217 8.34 12.18 -9.45
CA LEU A 217 7.68 11.17 -8.60
C LEU A 217 6.36 11.69 -8.04
N GLU A 218 5.27 10.97 -8.27
CA GLU A 218 3.99 11.27 -7.66
C GLU A 218 3.96 10.87 -6.17
N GLY A 219 3.12 11.54 -5.37
CA GLY A 219 3.05 11.29 -3.93
C GLY A 219 2.49 9.91 -3.55
N GLY A 220 1.73 9.27 -4.44
CA GLY A 220 1.20 7.91 -4.26
C GLY A 220 2.30 6.86 -4.34
N ASP A 221 3.07 6.88 -5.43
CA ASP A 221 4.16 5.93 -5.72
C ASP A 221 5.22 5.94 -4.62
N LEU A 222 5.54 7.13 -4.07
CA LEU A 222 6.47 7.28 -2.97
C LEU A 222 6.03 6.54 -1.70
N LYS A 223 4.72 6.52 -1.40
CA LYS A 223 4.20 5.81 -0.23
C LYS A 223 4.30 4.31 -0.41
N GLU A 224 3.94 3.83 -1.60
CA GLU A 224 3.98 2.41 -1.93
C GLU A 224 5.42 1.86 -1.94
N ALA A 225 6.35 2.59 -2.57
CA ALA A 225 7.77 2.28 -2.56
C ALA A 225 8.34 2.18 -1.13
N ASN A 226 8.03 3.16 -0.27
CA ASN A 226 8.49 3.13 1.12
C ASN A 226 7.87 1.95 1.89
N LYS A 227 6.56 1.69 1.71
CA LYS A 227 5.89 0.57 2.37
C LYS A 227 6.51 -0.77 1.96
N LEU A 228 6.87 -0.95 0.69
CA LEU A 228 7.58 -2.15 0.22
C LEU A 228 8.92 -2.32 0.92
N ILE A 229 9.74 -1.26 0.95
CA ILE A 229 11.07 -1.29 1.58
C ILE A 229 10.93 -1.58 3.09
N ASP A 230 9.99 -0.91 3.78
CA ASP A 230 9.74 -1.08 5.20
C ASP A 230 9.30 -2.53 5.53
N SER A 231 8.31 -3.06 4.80
CA SER A 231 7.85 -4.44 4.97
C SER A 231 8.93 -5.47 4.63
N PHE A 232 9.77 -5.20 3.63
CA PHE A 232 10.93 -6.04 3.33
C PHE A 232 11.97 -6.04 4.47
N GLN A 233 12.24 -4.87 5.07
CA GLN A 233 13.14 -4.77 6.22
C GLN A 233 12.64 -5.59 7.41
N GLU A 234 11.34 -5.52 7.70
CA GLU A 234 10.67 -6.30 8.75
C GLU A 234 10.79 -7.80 8.49
N ARG A 235 10.44 -8.28 7.28
CA ARG A 235 10.48 -9.72 6.96
C ARG A 235 11.90 -10.30 6.94
N THR A 236 12.89 -9.50 6.57
CA THR A 236 14.29 -9.96 6.47
C THR A 236 15.13 -9.69 7.73
N ASN A 237 14.57 -8.96 8.71
CA ASN A 237 15.28 -8.43 9.87
C ASN A 237 16.57 -7.67 9.48
N ARG A 238 16.50 -6.87 8.41
CA ARG A 238 17.62 -6.06 7.89
C ARG A 238 17.35 -4.57 8.07
N SER A 239 18.39 -3.84 8.42
CA SER A 239 18.32 -2.37 8.52
C SER A 239 18.83 -1.72 7.23
N ILE A 240 17.93 -1.04 6.51
CA ILE A 240 18.25 -0.24 5.33
C ILE A 240 18.12 1.23 5.75
N THR A 241 19.25 1.84 6.06
CA THR A 241 19.36 3.23 6.54
C THR A 241 19.98 4.15 5.49
N GLY A 242 19.74 5.45 5.61
CA GLY A 242 20.28 6.50 4.75
C GLY A 242 19.23 7.52 4.35
N SER A 243 19.57 8.39 3.39
CA SER A 243 18.59 9.20 2.68
C SER A 243 17.57 8.32 1.95
N ARG A 244 16.48 8.90 1.46
CA ARG A 244 15.46 8.15 0.70
C ARG A 244 16.07 7.46 -0.52
N GLU A 245 16.95 8.17 -1.23
CA GLU A 245 17.67 7.72 -2.41
C GLU A 245 18.63 6.59 -2.03
N ASP A 246 19.38 6.73 -0.93
CA ASP A 246 20.28 5.69 -0.42
C ASP A 246 19.53 4.42 -0.02
N ARG A 247 18.37 4.57 0.61
CA ARG A 247 17.54 3.43 1.02
C ARG A 247 17.08 2.65 -0.20
N ALA A 248 16.57 3.34 -1.22
CA ALA A 248 16.15 2.74 -2.47
C ALA A 248 17.32 2.03 -3.18
N TYR A 249 18.48 2.69 -3.30
CA TYR A 249 19.67 2.10 -3.92
C TYR A 249 20.14 0.84 -3.19
N ARG A 250 20.23 0.90 -1.85
CA ARG A 250 20.65 -0.24 -1.03
C ARG A 250 19.67 -1.40 -1.13
N PHE A 251 18.38 -1.12 -1.08
CA PHE A 251 17.33 -2.11 -1.28
C PHE A 251 17.48 -2.80 -2.65
N LEU A 252 17.58 -2.03 -3.74
CA LEU A 252 17.76 -2.57 -5.09
C LEU A 252 19.06 -3.39 -5.23
N SER A 253 20.11 -3.01 -4.50
CA SER A 253 21.36 -3.76 -4.47
C SER A 253 21.23 -5.11 -3.77
N LEU A 254 20.40 -5.20 -2.72
CA LEU A 254 20.17 -6.45 -1.97
C LEU A 254 19.41 -7.49 -2.79
N ILE A 255 18.47 -7.06 -3.61
CA ILE A 255 17.67 -7.92 -4.50
C ILE A 255 18.38 -8.20 -5.84
N GLY A 256 19.63 -7.77 -5.99
CA GLY A 256 20.45 -8.05 -7.17
C GLY A 256 20.16 -7.19 -8.41
N ARG A 257 19.28 -6.17 -8.31
CA ARG A 257 18.97 -5.28 -9.45
C ARG A 257 20.03 -4.21 -9.64
N PHE A 258 20.55 -3.65 -8.55
CA PHE A 258 21.60 -2.64 -8.60
C PHE A 258 22.96 -3.22 -8.20
N HIS A 259 24.02 -2.68 -8.79
CA HIS A 259 25.40 -2.97 -8.46
C HIS A 259 26.22 -1.67 -8.48
N LYS A 260 27.48 -1.75 -8.04
CA LYS A 260 28.39 -0.59 -7.93
C LYS A 260 28.49 0.29 -9.20
N TYR A 261 28.24 -0.28 -10.37
CA TYR A 261 28.37 0.39 -11.67
C TYR A 261 27.02 0.67 -12.34
N THR A 262 25.89 0.51 -11.62
CA THR A 262 24.58 0.84 -12.16
C THR A 262 24.54 2.33 -12.51
N ASN A 263 24.27 2.64 -13.78
CA ASN A 263 24.28 4.02 -14.26
C ASN A 263 22.96 4.73 -13.90
N LEU A 264 22.96 5.41 -12.75
CA LEU A 264 21.80 6.16 -12.28
C LEU A 264 21.42 7.32 -13.21
N ALA A 265 22.33 7.81 -14.06
CA ALA A 265 22.03 8.89 -15.00
C ALA A 265 21.10 8.42 -16.14
N TYR A 266 21.23 7.16 -16.58
CA TYR A 266 20.29 6.59 -17.56
C TYR A 266 18.88 6.54 -17.00
N ILE A 267 18.72 6.05 -15.77
CA ILE A 267 17.43 5.97 -15.10
C ILE A 267 16.86 7.37 -14.85
N ARG A 268 17.70 8.30 -14.35
CA ARG A 268 17.28 9.68 -14.04
C ARG A 268 16.73 10.40 -15.26
N ASN A 269 17.41 10.27 -16.39
CA ASN A 269 17.08 10.95 -17.64
C ASN A 269 16.17 10.10 -18.55
N SER A 270 15.73 8.91 -18.08
CA SER A 270 14.94 7.96 -18.86
C SER A 270 15.57 7.61 -20.22
N LEU A 271 16.90 7.44 -20.23
CA LEU A 271 17.63 7.09 -21.44
C LEU A 271 17.42 5.60 -21.78
N PRO A 272 17.26 5.26 -23.06
CA PRO A 272 17.15 3.87 -23.52
C PRO A 272 18.44 3.09 -23.24
N ASP A 273 18.30 1.96 -22.55
CA ASP A 273 19.40 1.06 -22.20
C ASP A 273 19.51 -0.17 -23.14
N HIS A 274 18.59 -0.31 -24.09
CA HIS A 274 18.55 -1.38 -25.09
C HIS A 274 18.35 -0.79 -26.49
N TYR A 275 18.88 -1.47 -27.50
CA TYR A 275 18.67 -1.16 -28.91
C TYR A 275 17.41 -1.86 -29.42
N ARG A 276 16.73 -1.26 -30.40
CA ARG A 276 15.60 -1.90 -31.10
C ARG A 276 16.07 -3.14 -31.86
N CYS A 277 15.24 -4.19 -31.89
CA CYS A 277 15.59 -5.46 -32.52
C CYS A 277 15.94 -5.28 -34.00
N GLU A 278 15.19 -4.44 -34.73
CA GLU A 278 15.41 -4.17 -36.14
C GLU A 278 16.78 -3.55 -36.41
N ALA A 279 17.23 -2.65 -35.52
CA ALA A 279 18.55 -2.02 -35.62
C ALA A 279 19.69 -3.03 -35.34
N ILE A 280 19.48 -3.95 -34.38
CA ILE A 280 20.44 -5.02 -34.08
C ILE A 280 20.57 -5.98 -35.26
N GLU A 281 19.44 -6.41 -35.84
CA GLU A 281 19.41 -7.30 -37.00
C GLU A 281 20.10 -6.68 -38.22
N GLU A 282 19.84 -5.40 -38.49
CA GLU A 282 20.50 -4.66 -39.57
C GLU A 282 22.02 -4.57 -39.36
N ALA A 283 22.46 -4.20 -38.15
CA ALA A 283 23.89 -4.12 -37.81
C ALA A 283 24.60 -5.47 -37.99
N GLN A 284 23.95 -6.59 -37.60
CA GLN A 284 24.49 -7.93 -37.80
C GLN A 284 24.60 -8.29 -39.28
N SER A 285 23.62 -7.91 -40.10
CA SER A 285 23.65 -8.11 -41.55
C SER A 285 24.80 -7.34 -42.20
N LEU A 286 24.96 -6.06 -41.84
CA LEU A 286 26.03 -5.20 -42.38
C LEU A 286 27.42 -5.74 -42.04
N ALA A 287 27.61 -6.28 -40.83
CA ALA A 287 28.88 -6.88 -40.41
C ALA A 287 29.32 -8.08 -41.27
N LEU A 288 28.39 -8.75 -41.97
CA LEU A 288 28.68 -9.87 -42.86
C LEU A 288 29.04 -9.45 -44.30
N GLN A 289 28.88 -8.17 -44.65
CA GLN A 289 29.02 -7.66 -46.02
C GLN A 289 30.27 -6.78 -46.23
N LEU A 290 31.20 -6.79 -45.28
CA LEU A 290 32.33 -5.85 -45.25
C LEU A 290 33.31 -5.98 -46.44
N ASP A 291 33.36 -7.14 -47.10
CA ASP A 291 34.31 -7.41 -48.19
C ASP A 291 34.04 -6.58 -49.47
N GLU A 292 32.84 -6.01 -49.63
CA GLU A 292 32.45 -5.24 -50.83
C GLU A 292 32.86 -3.75 -50.77
N ILE A 293 33.32 -3.27 -49.60
CA ILE A 293 33.48 -1.83 -49.30
C ILE A 293 34.69 -1.18 -50.00
N ALA A 294 35.70 -1.97 -50.39
CA ALA A 294 36.95 -1.44 -50.95
C ALA A 294 36.82 -0.95 -52.40
N GLN A 295 35.75 -1.33 -53.12
CA GLN A 295 35.60 -0.99 -54.53
C GLN A 295 35.35 0.52 -54.73
N GLY A 296 36.16 1.16 -55.58
CA GLY A 296 36.01 2.58 -55.92
C GLY A 296 36.65 3.56 -54.91
N ARG A 297 37.41 3.05 -53.93
CA ARG A 297 38.16 3.87 -52.96
C ARG A 297 39.61 4.07 -53.39
N GLU A 298 40.20 5.18 -52.96
CA GLU A 298 41.64 5.39 -53.06
C GLU A 298 42.36 4.49 -52.04
N ASP A 299 43.33 3.71 -52.51
CA ASP A 299 44.11 2.83 -51.66
C ASP A 299 45.24 3.61 -50.97
N LEU A 300 45.03 3.90 -49.68
CA LEU A 300 45.99 4.56 -48.80
C LEU A 300 46.63 3.60 -47.79
N THR A 301 46.47 2.28 -47.96
CA THR A 301 46.96 1.28 -47.00
C THR A 301 48.48 1.24 -46.84
N ALA A 302 49.22 1.86 -47.77
CA ALA A 302 50.66 2.04 -47.69
C ALA A 302 51.11 3.17 -46.74
N LEU A 303 50.20 4.05 -46.31
CA LEU A 303 50.53 5.13 -45.37
C LEU A 303 50.71 4.57 -43.96
N GLU A 304 51.81 4.94 -43.30
CA GLU A 304 51.98 4.67 -41.87
C GLU A 304 50.91 5.44 -41.07
N THR A 305 49.88 4.71 -40.67
CA THR A 305 48.70 5.25 -39.98
C THR A 305 48.65 4.72 -38.56
N PHE A 306 48.38 5.61 -37.61
CA PHE A 306 48.25 5.29 -36.18
C PHE A 306 47.08 6.05 -35.57
N THR A 307 46.52 5.54 -34.47
CA THR A 307 45.48 6.20 -33.67
C THR A 307 46.08 6.62 -32.32
N ILE A 308 45.48 7.60 -31.64
CA ILE A 308 45.91 8.04 -30.31
C ILE A 308 44.68 8.03 -29.40
N ASP A 309 44.52 6.95 -28.64
CA ASP A 309 43.33 6.69 -27.81
C ASP A 309 43.72 6.30 -26.38
N ASP A 310 42.74 6.33 -25.48
CA ASP A 310 42.87 5.73 -24.16
C ASP A 310 42.96 4.20 -24.25
N ALA A 311 43.61 3.58 -23.27
CA ALA A 311 43.85 2.13 -23.27
C ALA A 311 42.57 1.27 -23.25
N ASP A 312 41.44 1.84 -22.83
CA ASP A 312 40.13 1.18 -22.76
C ASP A 312 39.24 1.46 -23.99
N THR A 313 39.68 2.31 -24.93
CA THR A 313 38.94 2.61 -26.17
C THR A 313 38.82 1.36 -27.04
N LYS A 314 37.63 1.12 -27.60
CA LYS A 314 37.36 -0.04 -28.48
C LYS A 314 36.93 0.35 -29.89
N ASP A 315 36.54 1.60 -30.05
CA ASP A 315 35.93 2.23 -31.19
C ASP A 315 36.84 3.37 -31.65
N MET A 316 37.89 3.03 -32.40
CA MET A 316 38.81 4.02 -32.96
C MET A 316 38.18 4.60 -34.24
N ASP A 317 37.69 5.83 -34.13
CA ASP A 317 36.98 6.51 -35.23
C ASP A 317 37.91 7.30 -36.14
N ASP A 318 39.13 7.59 -35.69
CA ASP A 318 40.11 8.37 -36.43
C ASP A 318 41.50 7.75 -36.44
N GLY A 319 42.21 7.96 -37.56
CA GLY A 319 43.60 7.61 -37.77
C GLY A 319 44.38 8.78 -38.33
N LEU A 320 45.67 8.86 -37.98
CA LEU A 320 46.57 9.90 -38.42
C LEU A 320 47.73 9.31 -39.21
N SER A 321 48.09 9.96 -40.31
CA SER A 321 49.35 9.71 -41.00
C SER A 321 50.15 11.01 -41.15
N PHE A 322 51.47 10.89 -41.19
CA PHE A 322 52.38 12.03 -41.22
C PHE A 322 53.54 11.79 -42.18
N GLU A 323 53.70 12.67 -43.16
CA GLU A 323 54.79 12.60 -44.13
C GLU A 323 55.54 13.93 -44.25
N HIS A 324 56.87 13.85 -44.35
CA HIS A 324 57.67 14.98 -44.78
C HIS A 324 57.60 15.13 -46.30
N THR A 325 57.43 16.36 -46.79
CA THR A 325 57.40 16.69 -48.22
C THR A 325 58.44 17.75 -48.54
N ALA A 326 58.76 17.94 -49.83
CA ALA A 326 59.69 18.98 -50.26
C ALA A 326 59.27 20.42 -49.88
N LYS A 327 58.01 20.65 -49.53
CA LYS A 327 57.45 21.97 -49.21
C LYS A 327 57.00 22.11 -47.73
N GLY A 328 57.23 21.10 -46.89
CA GLY A 328 56.73 21.08 -45.52
C GLY A 328 56.23 19.69 -45.14
N PHE A 329 55.02 19.61 -44.60
CA PHE A 329 54.44 18.37 -44.10
C PHE A 329 53.10 18.07 -44.77
N ARG A 330 52.78 16.79 -44.91
CA ARG A 330 51.43 16.31 -45.21
C ARG A 330 50.93 15.55 -44.00
N ILE A 331 49.76 15.94 -43.50
CA ILE A 331 49.06 15.28 -42.41
C ILE A 331 47.78 14.70 -43.01
N GLY A 332 47.60 13.38 -42.86
CA GLY A 332 46.35 12.70 -43.16
C GLY A 332 45.51 12.57 -41.90
N ILE A 333 44.21 12.89 -41.99
CA ILE A 333 43.21 12.61 -40.96
C ILE A 333 42.20 11.67 -41.62
N HIS A 334 42.18 10.43 -41.17
CA HIS A 334 41.39 9.34 -41.73
C HIS A 334 40.24 9.05 -40.78
N ILE A 335 39.01 9.30 -41.18
CA ILE A 335 37.82 9.08 -40.34
C ILE A 335 37.10 7.82 -40.80
N THR A 336 36.62 7.01 -39.86
CA THR A 336 35.86 5.79 -40.15
C THR A 336 34.60 6.12 -40.95
N ASP A 337 34.46 5.50 -42.12
CA ASP A 337 33.36 5.76 -43.06
C ASP A 337 32.12 4.91 -42.76
N ILE A 338 31.53 5.13 -41.59
CA ILE A 338 30.29 4.47 -41.16
C ILE A 338 29.11 4.90 -42.05
N ALA A 339 29.09 6.16 -42.51
CA ALA A 339 28.00 6.72 -43.31
C ALA A 339 27.81 6.02 -44.65
N SER A 340 28.87 5.43 -45.22
CA SER A 340 28.77 4.61 -46.44
C SER A 340 28.07 3.26 -46.22
N LEU A 341 28.03 2.77 -44.98
CA LEU A 341 27.51 1.46 -44.62
C LEU A 341 26.07 1.50 -44.12
N ILE A 342 25.68 2.58 -43.46
CA ILE A 342 24.35 2.74 -42.88
C ILE A 342 23.46 3.48 -43.88
N PRO A 343 22.44 2.82 -44.46
CA PRO A 343 21.52 3.49 -45.37
C PRO A 343 20.72 4.58 -44.65
N ILE A 344 20.47 5.69 -45.33
CA ILE A 344 19.59 6.75 -44.82
C ILE A 344 18.18 6.18 -44.60
N ASP A 345 17.54 6.58 -43.50
CA ASP A 345 16.21 6.12 -43.07
C ASP A 345 16.13 4.61 -42.73
N SER A 346 17.26 3.94 -42.54
CA SER A 346 17.28 2.55 -42.07
C SER A 346 16.94 2.41 -40.59
N ALA A 347 16.76 1.17 -40.09
CA ALA A 347 16.47 0.96 -38.67
C ALA A 347 17.66 1.37 -37.79
N LEU A 348 18.88 1.07 -38.25
CA LEU A 348 20.11 1.45 -37.58
C LEU A 348 20.34 2.97 -37.58
N GLU A 349 20.04 3.67 -38.69
CA GLU A 349 20.12 5.13 -38.76
C GLU A 349 19.13 5.83 -37.81
N HIS A 350 17.87 5.36 -37.80
CA HIS A 350 16.85 5.88 -36.88
C HIS A 350 17.24 5.67 -35.41
N GLU A 351 17.81 4.51 -35.08
CA GLU A 351 18.28 4.22 -33.72
C GLU A 351 19.46 5.11 -33.33
N ALA A 352 20.41 5.36 -34.25
CA ALA A 352 21.51 6.28 -34.02
C ALA A 352 21.03 7.72 -33.80
N ARG A 353 20.06 8.20 -34.59
CA ARG A 353 19.48 9.55 -34.46
C ARG A 353 18.65 9.73 -33.18
N TYR A 354 18.07 8.65 -32.66
CA TYR A 354 17.25 8.67 -31.46
C TYR A 354 18.07 8.84 -30.17
N ARG A 355 19.34 8.42 -30.18
CA ARG A 355 20.27 8.50 -29.06
C ARG A 355 21.05 9.82 -29.08
#